data_AF-X1F352-F1
#
_entry.id   AF-X1F352-F1
#
_cell.length_a   1.000
_cell.length_b   1.000
_cell.length_c   1.000
_cell.angle_alpha   90.00
_cell.angle_beta   90.00
_cell.angle_gamma   90.00
#
_symmetry.space_group_name_H-M   'P 1'
#
loop_
_entity.id
_entity.type
_entity.pdbx_description
1 polymer ?
#
loop_
_entity_poly.entity_id
_entity_poly.type
_entity_poly.pdbx_seq_one_letter_code
_entity_poly.pdbx_strand_id
1 'polypeptide(L)'
;MAHAYTPGLKVTANSIVKKERRLPIKGKVLVKVGDEVTASNIVATTSLPGAVEPLNLAGKLGVPPSDIREYLVKTKGDSLEEGEIIAKTRGLFGLFKTVIKSPIKGTLENISDITGQLILRAPPKKVEIDAYIDGKVVEVIENEGVVIETVATFVQGIFGIGGEAKGVIKKIASSPDDVISTDMIKKEHEGKILIGGSFVDSNTLKQAANYGVSGIVVGGIDDQDLRNFLGYDIGVAITGSEDIGVTLVITEGFGKMNMAERTFDLLCAQNGKKASINGATQIRAGVLRPEIVIP
;
A
#
# COMPACT_ATOMS: atom_id res chain seq x y z
N MET A 1 2.80 -24.59 32.79
CA MET A 1 3.71 -23.99 31.79
C MET A 1 2.88 -23.66 30.56
N ALA A 2 2.70 -22.38 30.26
CA ALA A 2 2.03 -21.98 29.03
C ALA A 2 2.94 -22.37 27.86
N HIS A 3 2.50 -23.30 27.02
CA HIS A 3 3.15 -23.57 25.75
C HIS A 3 3.00 -22.32 24.89
N ALA A 4 4.06 -21.52 24.80
CA ALA A 4 4.13 -20.45 23.80
C ALA A 4 4.08 -21.13 22.43
N TYR A 5 2.97 -20.97 21.72
CA TYR A 5 2.87 -21.35 20.32
C TYR A 5 3.75 -20.37 19.55
N THR A 6 5.02 -20.72 19.32
CA THR A 6 5.89 -19.98 18.42
C THR A 6 5.44 -20.31 16.99
N PRO A 7 4.81 -19.38 16.25
CA PRO A 7 4.45 -19.64 14.88
C PRO A 7 5.74 -19.91 14.10
N GLY A 8 5.84 -21.07 13.45
CA GLY A 8 7.03 -21.39 12.65
C GLY A 8 7.14 -20.46 11.45
N LEU A 9 8.07 -19.51 11.49
CA LEU A 9 8.41 -18.69 10.33
C LEU A 9 9.14 -19.56 9.30
N LYS A 10 8.77 -19.44 8.02
CA LYS A 10 9.42 -20.18 6.95
C LYS A 10 10.71 -19.48 6.51
N VAL A 11 11.83 -20.18 6.63
CA VAL A 11 13.16 -19.74 6.17
C VAL A 11 13.79 -20.85 5.32
N THR A 12 13.76 -20.70 4.00
CA THR A 12 14.16 -21.76 3.05
C THR A 12 14.95 -21.19 1.88
N ALA A 13 16.10 -21.78 1.57
CA ALA A 13 16.97 -21.33 0.46
C ALA A 13 16.41 -21.67 -0.93
N ASN A 14 15.60 -22.73 -1.02
CA ASN A 14 15.00 -23.16 -2.27
C ASN A 14 13.61 -23.72 -1.95
N SER A 15 12.57 -23.04 -2.40
CA SER A 15 11.20 -23.53 -2.33
C SER A 15 10.38 -23.00 -3.48
N ILE A 16 9.37 -23.76 -3.89
CA ILE A 16 8.33 -23.27 -4.79
C ILE A 16 7.48 -22.25 -4.02
N VAL A 17 7.46 -21.02 -4.50
CA VAL A 17 6.67 -19.91 -3.98
C VAL A 17 5.58 -19.59 -4.99
N LYS A 18 4.33 -19.52 -4.51
CA LYS A 18 3.17 -19.09 -5.30
C LYS A 18 2.66 -17.75 -4.77
N LYS A 19 2.34 -16.84 -5.67
CA LYS A 19 1.76 -15.53 -5.36
C LYS A 19 0.50 -15.31 -6.16
N GLU A 20 -0.62 -15.27 -5.45
CA GLU A 20 -1.90 -14.85 -6.01
C GLU A 20 -1.91 -13.32 -6.13
N ARG A 21 -2.21 -12.83 -7.33
CA ARG A 21 -2.30 -11.42 -7.69
C ARG A 21 -3.73 -11.14 -8.13
N ARG A 22 -4.55 -10.57 -7.23
CA ARG A 22 -6.00 -10.49 -7.42
C ARG A 22 -6.55 -9.08 -7.24
N LEU A 23 -7.37 -8.67 -8.19
CA LEU A 23 -8.06 -7.39 -8.23
C LEU A 23 -9.11 -7.30 -7.11
N PRO A 24 -9.35 -6.09 -6.57
CA PRO A 24 -10.37 -5.89 -5.54
C PRO A 24 -11.81 -6.04 -6.07
N ILE A 25 -12.00 -5.89 -7.38
CA ILE A 25 -13.26 -6.15 -8.09
C ILE A 25 -12.93 -6.77 -9.45
N LYS A 26 -13.94 -7.33 -10.11
CA LYS A 26 -13.80 -7.86 -11.47
C LYS A 26 -13.19 -6.83 -12.42
N GLY A 27 -12.35 -7.30 -13.32
CA GLY A 27 -11.61 -6.51 -14.30
C GLY A 27 -11.06 -7.41 -15.40
N LYS A 28 -9.87 -7.09 -15.88
CA LYS A 28 -9.23 -7.77 -17.01
C LYS A 28 -7.87 -8.33 -16.59
N VAL A 29 -7.65 -9.60 -16.88
CA VAL A 29 -6.33 -10.25 -16.80
C VAL A 29 -5.59 -9.99 -18.12
N LEU A 30 -4.31 -9.61 -18.03
CA LEU A 30 -3.48 -9.16 -19.17
C LEU A 30 -2.49 -10.21 -19.67
N VAL A 31 -2.34 -11.30 -18.93
CA VAL A 31 -1.41 -12.41 -19.22
C VAL A 31 -2.17 -13.73 -19.26
N LYS A 32 -1.53 -14.79 -19.75
CA LYS A 32 -2.11 -16.14 -19.83
C LYS A 32 -1.23 -17.15 -19.09
N VAL A 33 -1.82 -18.31 -18.78
CA VAL A 33 -1.06 -19.45 -18.23
C VAL A 33 0.09 -19.79 -19.17
N GLY A 34 1.28 -19.95 -18.59
CA GLY A 34 2.50 -20.26 -19.31
C GLY A 34 3.43 -19.06 -19.55
N ASP A 35 2.93 -17.83 -19.44
CA ASP A 35 3.74 -16.63 -19.64
C ASP A 35 4.81 -16.48 -18.54
N GLU A 36 5.99 -16.03 -18.92
CA GLU A 36 7.03 -15.57 -18.00
C GLU A 36 6.85 -14.08 -17.73
N VAL A 37 6.91 -13.69 -16.47
CA VAL A 37 6.71 -12.31 -16.02
C VAL A 37 7.84 -11.89 -15.08
N THR A 38 8.18 -10.62 -15.14
CA THR A 38 8.98 -9.92 -14.13
C THR A 38 8.06 -9.32 -13.08
N ALA A 39 8.58 -9.10 -11.87
CA ALA A 39 7.88 -8.56 -10.71
C ALA A 39 7.12 -7.26 -10.99
N SER A 40 7.56 -6.45 -11.97
CA SER A 40 6.95 -5.16 -12.32
C SER A 40 5.96 -5.24 -13.49
N ASN A 41 5.78 -6.40 -14.13
CA ASN A 41 4.79 -6.53 -15.20
C ASN A 41 3.39 -6.45 -14.62
N ILE A 42 2.53 -5.60 -15.20
CA ILE A 42 1.11 -5.54 -14.86
C ILE A 42 0.42 -6.80 -15.39
N VAL A 43 -0.19 -7.56 -14.49
CA VAL A 43 -0.85 -8.84 -14.81
C VAL A 43 -2.36 -8.74 -14.83
N ALA A 44 -2.93 -7.75 -14.13
CA ALA A 44 -4.37 -7.51 -14.13
C ALA A 44 -4.68 -6.02 -13.91
N THR A 45 -5.82 -5.57 -14.44
CA THR A 45 -6.30 -4.19 -14.29
C THR A 45 -7.81 -4.10 -14.13
N THR A 46 -8.29 -3.13 -13.36
CA THR A 46 -9.71 -2.76 -13.26
C THR A 46 -9.88 -1.25 -13.11
N SER A 47 -11.12 -0.78 -13.12
CA SER A 47 -11.50 0.61 -12.88
C SER A 47 -12.43 0.67 -11.68
N LEU A 48 -11.91 1.17 -10.55
CA LEU A 48 -12.72 1.38 -9.35
C LEU A 48 -13.65 2.59 -9.56
N PRO A 49 -14.94 2.48 -9.19
CA PRO A 49 -15.81 3.64 -9.14
C PRO A 49 -15.19 4.76 -8.30
N GLY A 50 -15.27 5.99 -8.76
CA GLY A 50 -14.76 7.13 -8.00
C GLY A 50 -15.54 7.33 -6.70
N ALA A 51 -14.89 7.98 -5.74
CA ALA A 51 -15.48 8.29 -4.44
C ALA A 51 -16.78 9.11 -4.60
N VAL A 52 -17.70 8.88 -3.67
CA VAL A 52 -18.99 9.59 -3.61
C VAL A 52 -18.87 10.71 -2.61
N GLU A 53 -19.19 11.93 -3.03
CA GLU A 53 -19.21 13.13 -2.21
C GLU A 53 -20.66 13.65 -2.10
N PRO A 54 -21.34 13.49 -0.95
CA PRO A 54 -22.66 14.04 -0.74
C PRO A 54 -22.58 15.55 -0.42
N LEU A 55 -23.30 16.37 -1.19
CA LEU A 55 -23.38 17.81 -0.98
C LEU A 55 -24.79 18.21 -0.52
N ASN A 56 -24.92 18.66 0.73
CA ASN A 56 -26.19 19.20 1.25
C ASN A 56 -26.48 20.57 0.64
N LEU A 57 -27.16 20.57 -0.52
CA LEU A 57 -27.45 21.80 -1.26
C LEU A 57 -28.56 22.61 -0.58
N ALA A 58 -29.65 21.97 -0.15
CA ALA A 58 -30.75 22.64 0.54
C ALA A 58 -30.27 23.41 1.78
N GLY A 59 -29.46 22.76 2.62
CA GLY A 59 -28.88 23.39 3.81
C GLY A 59 -27.92 24.53 3.49
N LYS A 60 -27.12 24.40 2.42
CA LYS A 60 -26.21 25.47 1.97
C LYS A 60 -26.92 26.66 1.35
N LEU A 61 -28.06 26.45 0.70
CA LEU A 61 -28.88 27.51 0.10
C LEU A 61 -29.91 28.11 1.08
N GLY A 62 -30.26 27.39 2.15
CA GLY A 62 -31.30 27.78 3.09
C GLY A 62 -32.71 27.66 2.53
N VAL A 63 -32.95 26.70 1.62
CA VAL A 63 -34.24 26.50 0.93
C VAL A 63 -34.80 25.09 1.21
N PRO A 64 -36.12 24.88 1.05
CA PRO A 64 -36.71 23.54 1.12
C PRO A 64 -36.08 22.58 0.10
N PRO A 65 -35.92 21.27 0.43
CA PRO A 65 -35.46 20.25 -0.49
C PRO A 65 -36.15 20.22 -1.86
N SER A 66 -37.46 20.48 -1.89
CA SER A 66 -38.27 20.52 -3.11
C SER A 66 -37.82 21.60 -4.10
N ASP A 67 -37.20 22.67 -3.61
CA ASP A 67 -36.97 23.91 -4.37
C ASP A 67 -35.54 23.98 -4.91
N ILE A 68 -34.66 23.05 -4.51
CA ILE A 68 -33.23 23.07 -4.89
C ILE A 68 -33.03 23.09 -6.40
N ARG A 69 -33.95 22.50 -7.18
CA ARG A 69 -33.85 22.38 -8.64
C ARG A 69 -33.89 23.74 -9.33
N GLU A 70 -34.56 24.72 -8.75
CA GLU A 70 -34.67 26.08 -9.32
C GLU A 70 -33.35 26.85 -9.30
N TYR A 71 -32.43 26.43 -8.42
CA TYR A 71 -31.14 27.10 -8.19
C TYR A 71 -29.97 26.37 -8.86
N LEU A 72 -30.18 25.16 -9.36
CA LEU A 72 -29.15 24.37 -10.04
C LEU A 72 -28.77 25.00 -11.38
N VAL A 73 -27.47 25.04 -11.63
CA VAL A 73 -26.84 25.41 -12.92
C VAL A 73 -26.41 24.15 -13.68
N LYS A 74 -26.33 23.01 -12.99
CA LYS A 74 -25.94 21.70 -13.50
C LYS A 74 -27.09 20.70 -13.34
N THR A 75 -27.15 19.73 -14.24
CA THR A 75 -28.12 18.65 -14.27
C THR A 75 -27.46 17.29 -14.06
N LYS A 76 -28.26 16.28 -13.74
CA LYS A 76 -27.77 14.92 -13.55
C LYS A 76 -27.04 14.45 -14.82
N GLY A 77 -25.82 13.94 -14.64
CA GLY A 77 -24.93 13.49 -15.71
C GLY A 77 -23.89 14.52 -16.14
N ASP A 78 -24.04 15.79 -15.76
CA ASP A 78 -23.09 16.82 -16.14
C ASP A 78 -21.73 16.61 -15.47
N SER A 79 -20.66 16.91 -16.21
CA SER A 79 -19.31 16.99 -15.67
C SER A 79 -19.13 18.22 -14.79
N LEU A 80 -18.27 18.08 -13.79
CA LEU A 80 -17.92 19.08 -12.79
C LEU A 80 -16.40 19.23 -12.74
N GLU A 81 -15.92 20.46 -12.73
CA GLU A 81 -14.57 20.79 -12.28
C GLU A 81 -14.60 21.33 -10.84
N GLU A 82 -13.51 21.15 -10.09
CA GLU A 82 -13.40 21.70 -8.74
C GLU A 82 -13.52 23.23 -8.78
N GLY A 83 -14.37 23.80 -7.91
CA GLY A 83 -14.65 25.23 -7.90
C GLY A 83 -15.66 25.71 -8.93
N GLU A 84 -16.14 24.84 -9.84
CA GLU A 84 -17.18 25.16 -10.81
C GLU A 84 -18.53 25.42 -10.11
N ILE A 85 -19.31 26.38 -10.60
CA ILE A 85 -20.61 26.72 -10.01
C ILE A 85 -21.63 25.61 -10.29
N ILE A 86 -22.16 25.01 -9.23
CA ILE A 86 -23.22 24.00 -9.29
C ILE A 86 -24.60 24.62 -9.09
N ALA A 87 -24.72 25.61 -8.19
CA ALA A 87 -25.98 26.26 -7.89
C ALA A 87 -25.79 27.73 -7.54
N LYS A 88 -26.82 28.57 -7.80
CA LYS A 88 -26.81 29.98 -7.43
C LYS A 88 -28.22 30.51 -7.12
N THR A 89 -28.35 31.37 -6.10
CA THR A 89 -29.61 32.07 -5.81
C THR A 89 -29.79 33.30 -6.70
N ARG A 90 -31.05 33.63 -7.01
CA ARG A 90 -31.42 34.90 -7.65
C ARG A 90 -31.63 35.94 -6.54
N GLY A 91 -30.59 36.71 -6.22
CA GLY A 91 -30.67 37.76 -5.19
C GLY A 91 -31.61 38.92 -5.57
N LEU A 92 -32.10 39.66 -4.57
CA LEU A 92 -32.93 40.86 -4.76
C LEU A 92 -32.06 42.00 -5.33
N PHE A 93 -32.37 42.50 -6.53
CA PHE A 93 -31.56 43.52 -7.25
C PHE A 93 -30.07 43.18 -7.41
N GLY A 94 -29.71 41.90 -7.35
CA GLY A 94 -28.33 41.43 -7.51
C GLY A 94 -27.48 41.41 -6.23
N LEU A 95 -28.01 41.88 -5.10
CA LEU A 95 -27.40 41.79 -3.77
C LEU A 95 -27.70 40.43 -3.13
N PHE A 96 -26.80 39.93 -2.27
CA PHE A 96 -26.95 38.67 -1.51
C PHE A 96 -27.08 37.38 -2.36
N LYS A 97 -26.24 37.22 -3.39
CA LYS A 97 -26.19 35.96 -4.17
C LYS A 97 -25.35 34.91 -3.44
N THR A 98 -25.96 33.78 -3.12
CA THR A 98 -25.25 32.59 -2.66
C THR A 98 -24.80 31.80 -3.88
N VAL A 99 -23.51 31.46 -3.94
CA VAL A 99 -22.93 30.64 -5.01
C VAL A 99 -22.37 29.38 -4.38
N ILE A 100 -22.86 28.23 -4.83
CA ILE A 100 -22.37 26.93 -4.41
C ILE A 100 -21.50 26.36 -5.52
N LYS A 101 -20.26 26.06 -5.16
CA LYS A 101 -19.25 25.50 -6.06
C LYS A 101 -19.08 24.01 -5.82
N SER A 102 -18.60 23.30 -6.84
CA SER A 102 -18.22 21.90 -6.71
C SER A 102 -17.01 21.76 -5.78
N PRO A 103 -17.07 20.89 -4.76
CA PRO A 103 -15.92 20.55 -3.93
C PRO A 103 -14.97 19.57 -4.64
N ILE A 104 -15.38 18.97 -5.77
CA ILE A 104 -14.61 17.96 -6.48
C ILE A 104 -14.64 18.16 -7.99
N LYS A 105 -13.64 17.61 -8.68
CA LYS A 105 -13.79 17.22 -10.08
C LYS A 105 -14.60 15.92 -10.17
N GLY A 106 -15.53 15.82 -11.11
CA GLY A 106 -16.35 14.62 -11.24
C GLY A 106 -17.61 14.78 -12.08
N THR A 107 -18.69 14.14 -11.66
CA THR A 107 -20.01 14.18 -12.30
C THR A 107 -21.10 14.37 -11.27
N LEU A 108 -22.17 15.07 -11.63
CA LEU A 108 -23.39 15.15 -10.83
C LEU A 108 -24.21 13.88 -11.03
N GLU A 109 -24.02 12.87 -10.18
CA GLU A 109 -24.62 11.55 -10.35
C GLU A 109 -26.10 11.51 -10.00
N ASN A 110 -26.50 12.21 -8.92
CA ASN A 110 -27.88 12.22 -8.50
C ASN A 110 -28.28 13.52 -7.82
N ILE A 111 -29.58 13.84 -7.91
CA ILE A 111 -30.21 14.99 -7.28
C ILE A 111 -31.42 14.47 -6.50
N SER A 112 -31.44 14.66 -5.19
CA SER A 112 -32.55 14.25 -4.33
C SER A 112 -33.39 15.45 -3.92
N ASP A 113 -34.61 15.53 -4.43
CA ASP A 113 -35.63 16.52 -4.06
C ASP A 113 -36.31 16.23 -2.72
N ILE A 114 -36.15 15.01 -2.19
CA ILE A 114 -36.63 14.63 -0.86
C ILE A 114 -35.66 15.14 0.22
N THR A 115 -34.36 14.91 0.04
CA THR A 115 -33.34 15.21 1.07
C THR A 115 -32.59 16.51 0.84
N GLY A 116 -32.70 17.12 -0.35
CA GLY A 116 -31.99 18.35 -0.67
C GLY A 116 -30.52 18.12 -1.02
N GLN A 117 -30.11 16.87 -1.24
CA GLN A 117 -28.71 16.49 -1.45
C GLN A 117 -28.39 16.25 -2.92
N LEU A 118 -27.17 16.63 -3.29
CA LEU A 118 -26.54 16.19 -4.53
C LEU A 118 -25.56 15.07 -4.22
N ILE A 119 -25.52 14.07 -5.09
CA ILE A 119 -24.51 13.01 -5.05
C ILE A 119 -23.53 13.32 -6.17
N LEU A 120 -22.30 13.69 -5.80
CA LEU A 120 -21.22 13.95 -6.73
C LEU A 120 -20.32 12.72 -6.78
N ARG A 121 -19.90 12.31 -7.97
CA ARG A 121 -19.00 11.16 -8.15
C ARG A 121 -17.70 11.60 -8.79
N ALA A 122 -16.58 11.37 -8.09
CA ALA A 122 -15.25 11.60 -8.64
C ALA A 122 -14.99 10.69 -9.86
N PRO A 123 -14.03 11.02 -10.74
CA PRO A 123 -13.63 10.14 -11.83
C PRO A 123 -13.22 8.75 -11.32
N PRO A 124 -13.48 7.69 -12.10
CA PRO A 124 -13.06 6.34 -11.71
C PRO A 124 -11.54 6.24 -11.63
N LYS A 125 -11.03 5.44 -10.68
CA LYS A 125 -9.60 5.24 -10.45
C LYS A 125 -9.16 3.92 -11.10
N LYS A 126 -8.22 3.99 -12.04
CA LYS A 126 -7.59 2.79 -12.59
C LYS A 126 -6.77 2.10 -11.50
N VAL A 127 -6.97 0.79 -11.36
CA VAL A 127 -6.18 -0.07 -10.48
C VAL A 127 -5.47 -1.09 -11.34
N GLU A 128 -4.19 -1.25 -11.08
CA GLU A 128 -3.32 -2.21 -11.74
C GLU A 128 -2.63 -3.03 -10.65
N ILE A 129 -2.50 -4.32 -10.92
CA ILE A 129 -1.76 -5.23 -10.05
C ILE A 129 -0.65 -5.84 -10.89
N ASP A 130 0.55 -5.72 -10.35
CA ASP A 130 1.74 -6.32 -10.93
C ASP A 130 1.96 -7.75 -10.43
N ALA A 131 2.94 -8.41 -11.06
CA ALA A 131 3.32 -9.78 -10.79
C ALA A 131 3.87 -10.01 -9.37
N TYR A 132 4.34 -8.95 -8.71
CA TYR A 132 5.08 -8.96 -7.44
C TYR A 132 6.40 -9.74 -7.45
N ILE A 133 6.51 -10.89 -8.10
CA ILE A 133 7.71 -11.72 -8.19
C ILE A 133 8.04 -12.06 -9.66
N ASP A 134 9.33 -12.26 -9.96
CA ASP A 134 9.75 -12.86 -11.22
C ASP A 134 9.34 -14.35 -11.21
N GLY A 135 8.70 -14.83 -12.27
CA GLY A 135 8.22 -16.21 -12.33
C GLY A 135 7.33 -16.51 -13.52
N LYS A 136 6.60 -17.61 -13.43
CA LYS A 136 5.71 -18.12 -14.47
C LYS A 136 4.26 -18.08 -14.01
N VAL A 137 3.36 -17.65 -14.89
CA VAL A 137 1.92 -17.72 -14.64
C VAL A 137 1.47 -19.18 -14.71
N VAL A 138 0.99 -19.72 -13.59
CA VAL A 138 0.53 -21.11 -13.49
C VAL A 138 -0.99 -21.24 -13.46
N GLU A 139 -1.69 -20.16 -13.13
CA GLU A 139 -3.16 -20.13 -13.06
C GLU A 139 -3.67 -18.74 -13.43
N VAL A 140 -4.82 -18.68 -14.10
CA VAL A 140 -5.58 -17.45 -14.34
C VAL A 140 -6.90 -17.55 -13.59
N ILE A 141 -7.16 -16.58 -12.71
CA ILE A 141 -8.42 -16.41 -12.00
C ILE A 141 -9.29 -15.48 -12.85
N GLU A 142 -10.30 -16.04 -13.50
CA GLU A 142 -11.06 -15.36 -14.55
C GLU A 142 -11.59 -14.00 -14.10
N ASN A 143 -11.27 -12.95 -14.87
CA ASN A 143 -11.66 -11.55 -14.61
C ASN A 143 -11.15 -10.98 -13.28
N GLU A 144 -10.26 -11.64 -12.56
CA GLU A 144 -9.85 -11.20 -11.22
C GLU A 144 -8.33 -11.18 -11.03
N GLY A 145 -7.58 -12.13 -11.60
CA GLY A 145 -6.16 -12.21 -11.27
C GLY A 145 -5.42 -13.40 -11.85
N VAL A 146 -4.24 -13.65 -11.31
CA VAL A 146 -3.35 -14.75 -11.68
C VAL A 146 -2.61 -15.32 -10.47
N VAL A 147 -2.13 -16.55 -10.59
CA VAL A 147 -1.13 -17.12 -9.68
C VAL A 147 0.20 -17.23 -10.39
N ILE A 148 1.23 -16.64 -9.79
CA ILE A 148 2.60 -16.68 -10.29
C ILE A 148 3.40 -17.65 -9.41
N GLU A 149 4.13 -18.54 -10.05
CA GLU A 149 4.99 -19.52 -9.41
C GLU A 149 6.45 -19.23 -9.73
N THR A 150 7.31 -19.37 -8.73
CA THR A 150 8.76 -19.29 -8.90
C THR A 150 9.48 -20.20 -7.91
N VAL A 151 10.71 -20.58 -8.22
CA VAL A 151 11.60 -21.24 -7.27
C VAL A 151 12.46 -20.16 -6.64
N ALA A 152 12.34 -19.95 -5.34
CA ALA A 152 12.98 -18.82 -4.67
C ALA A 152 13.59 -19.20 -3.31
N THR A 153 14.59 -18.41 -2.89
CA THR A 153 14.85 -18.22 -1.47
C THR A 153 13.69 -17.44 -0.87
N PHE A 154 13.13 -17.96 0.23
CA PHE A 154 11.95 -17.42 0.90
C PHE A 154 12.19 -17.29 2.39
N VAL A 155 11.97 -16.09 2.92
CA VAL A 155 12.14 -15.75 4.34
C VAL A 155 10.89 -15.03 4.81
N GLN A 156 10.29 -15.47 5.91
CA GLN A 156 9.23 -14.74 6.61
C GLN A 156 9.79 -13.99 7.81
N GLY A 157 9.38 -12.73 7.94
CA GLY A 157 9.58 -11.97 9.16
C GLY A 157 8.46 -12.20 10.17
N ILE A 158 8.69 -11.76 11.40
CA ILE A 158 7.68 -11.80 12.46
C ILE A 158 6.68 -10.65 12.34
N PHE A 159 7.17 -9.48 11.90
CA PHE A 159 6.43 -8.23 11.79
C PHE A 159 7.07 -7.30 10.75
N GLY A 160 6.29 -6.38 10.20
CA GLY A 160 6.74 -5.42 9.21
C GLY A 160 5.74 -4.28 9.04
N ILE A 161 6.18 -3.25 8.32
CA ILE A 161 5.36 -2.09 7.93
C ILE A 161 5.71 -1.67 6.51
N GLY A 162 4.79 -0.97 5.87
CA GLY A 162 4.88 -0.68 4.45
C GLY A 162 4.48 -1.89 3.62
N GLY A 163 4.00 -1.62 2.41
CA GLY A 163 3.45 -2.64 1.54
C GLY A 163 4.51 -3.43 0.79
N GLU A 164 4.21 -3.69 -0.47
CA GLU A 164 5.11 -4.39 -1.38
C GLU A 164 6.19 -3.45 -1.91
N ALA A 165 7.44 -3.92 -1.92
CA ALA A 165 8.55 -3.25 -2.56
C ALA A 165 9.43 -4.23 -3.31
N LYS A 166 10.18 -3.73 -4.28
CA LYS A 166 11.10 -4.50 -5.13
C LYS A 166 12.42 -3.78 -5.18
N GLY A 167 13.51 -4.52 -5.24
CA GLY A 167 14.83 -3.93 -5.33
C GLY A 167 15.93 -4.96 -5.45
N VAL A 168 17.16 -4.47 -5.53
CA VAL A 168 18.35 -5.31 -5.47
C VAL A 168 18.80 -5.43 -4.02
N ILE A 169 19.08 -6.66 -3.58
CA ILE A 169 19.59 -6.92 -2.23
C ILE A 169 20.98 -6.33 -2.09
N LYS A 170 21.18 -5.59 -1.01
CA LYS A 170 22.47 -5.04 -0.60
C LYS A 170 22.71 -5.36 0.87
N LYS A 171 23.72 -6.20 1.13
CA LYS A 171 24.26 -6.40 2.47
C LYS A 171 24.92 -5.09 2.94
N ILE A 172 24.50 -4.61 4.11
CA ILE A 172 25.10 -3.42 4.77
C ILE A 172 25.67 -3.74 6.14
N ALA A 173 25.12 -4.70 6.88
CA ALA A 173 25.72 -5.23 8.11
C ALA A 173 26.83 -6.22 7.78
N SER A 174 27.83 -6.33 8.66
CA SER A 174 28.88 -7.35 8.59
C SER A 174 28.51 -8.62 9.35
N SER A 175 27.78 -8.49 10.47
CA SER A 175 27.35 -9.58 11.34
C SER A 175 25.86 -9.49 11.75
N PRO A 176 25.27 -10.56 12.30
CA PRO A 176 23.85 -10.56 12.70
C PRO A 176 23.52 -9.67 13.90
N ASP A 177 24.52 -9.26 14.69
CA ASP A 177 24.37 -8.40 15.87
C ASP A 177 24.57 -6.90 15.56
N ASP A 178 24.99 -6.57 14.33
CA ASP A 178 25.23 -5.19 13.92
C ASP A 178 23.96 -4.33 13.98
N VAL A 179 24.07 -3.17 14.64
CA VAL A 179 23.04 -2.14 14.62
C VAL A 179 23.22 -1.28 13.38
N ILE A 180 22.13 -1.05 12.65
CA ILE A 180 22.15 -0.18 11.47
C ILE A 180 21.95 1.27 11.88
N SER A 181 22.97 2.08 11.62
CA SER A 181 22.96 3.51 11.87
C SER A 181 22.74 4.33 10.60
N THR A 182 22.43 5.60 10.78
CA THR A 182 22.16 6.59 9.73
C THR A 182 23.31 6.74 8.73
N ASP A 183 24.56 6.73 9.18
CA ASP A 183 25.75 6.84 8.33
C ASP A 183 25.96 5.65 7.39
N MET A 184 25.39 4.49 7.71
CA MET A 184 25.40 3.32 6.83
C MET A 184 24.45 3.50 5.63
N ILE A 185 23.47 4.41 5.73
CA ILE A 185 22.47 4.64 4.68
C ILE A 185 22.95 5.75 3.74
N LYS A 186 23.22 5.40 2.48
CA LYS A 186 23.82 6.27 1.47
C LYS A 186 22.88 6.46 0.29
N LYS A 187 23.04 7.55 -0.48
CA LYS A 187 22.25 7.81 -1.69
C LYS A 187 22.34 6.70 -2.74
N GLU A 188 23.48 6.01 -2.81
CA GLU A 188 23.63 4.85 -3.70
C GLU A 188 22.72 3.66 -3.33
N HIS A 189 22.04 3.69 -2.19
CA HIS A 189 21.08 2.68 -1.76
C HIS A 189 19.66 2.88 -2.31
N GLU A 190 19.43 3.93 -3.10
CA GLU A 190 18.17 4.14 -3.81
C GLU A 190 17.76 2.88 -4.60
N GLY A 191 16.50 2.46 -4.45
CA GLY A 191 15.95 1.28 -5.11
C GLY A 191 16.47 -0.08 -4.59
N LYS A 192 17.23 -0.10 -3.48
CA LYS A 192 17.79 -1.33 -2.90
C LYS A 192 17.01 -1.83 -1.69
N ILE A 193 17.14 -3.12 -1.44
CA ILE A 193 16.66 -3.78 -0.21
C ILE A 193 17.89 -4.04 0.65
N LEU A 194 17.97 -3.39 1.80
CA LEU A 194 19.14 -3.43 2.67
C LEU A 194 19.00 -4.53 3.71
N ILE A 195 20.00 -5.41 3.77
CA ILE A 195 20.09 -6.46 4.78
C ILE A 195 21.00 -5.97 5.90
N GLY A 196 20.37 -5.74 7.05
CA GLY A 196 21.06 -5.36 8.29
C GLY A 196 21.22 -6.53 9.27
N GLY A 197 21.68 -6.21 10.46
CA GLY A 197 21.89 -7.15 11.56
C GLY A 197 20.73 -7.12 12.55
N SER A 198 20.98 -6.60 13.74
CA SER A 198 20.08 -6.72 14.90
C SER A 198 19.00 -5.65 15.02
N PHE A 199 19.26 -4.42 14.57
CA PHE A 199 18.41 -3.30 14.93
C PHE A 199 18.46 -2.14 13.95
N VAL A 200 17.35 -1.41 13.86
CA VAL A 200 17.25 -0.12 13.16
C VAL A 200 16.45 0.87 13.99
N ASP A 201 16.89 2.13 14.05
CA ASP A 201 16.17 3.20 14.73
C ASP A 201 15.31 4.04 13.76
N SER A 202 14.48 4.91 14.33
CA SER A 202 13.57 5.78 13.57
C SER A 202 14.29 6.78 12.65
N ASN A 203 15.46 7.28 13.06
CA ASN A 203 16.23 8.23 12.26
C ASN A 203 16.80 7.57 10.99
N THR A 204 17.28 6.34 11.14
CA THR A 204 17.83 5.53 10.07
C THR A 204 16.74 5.15 9.06
N LEU A 205 15.53 4.80 9.54
CA LEU A 205 14.38 4.58 8.65
C LEU A 205 13.97 5.84 7.88
N LYS A 206 13.91 7.00 8.54
CA LYS A 206 13.63 8.29 7.87
C LYS A 206 14.63 8.60 6.78
N GLN A 207 15.92 8.36 7.04
CA GLN A 207 16.96 8.58 6.04
C GLN A 207 16.84 7.60 4.87
N ALA A 208 16.52 6.34 5.14
CA ALA A 208 16.30 5.33 4.10
C ALA A 208 15.12 5.71 3.20
N ALA A 209 14.00 6.13 3.78
CA ALA A 209 12.86 6.66 3.04
C ALA A 209 13.24 7.89 2.20
N ASN A 210 13.97 8.85 2.79
CA ASN A 210 14.42 10.06 2.08
C ASN A 210 15.37 9.78 0.91
N TYR A 211 16.16 8.72 0.97
CA TYR A 211 17.05 8.28 -0.12
C TYR A 211 16.39 7.29 -1.08
N GLY A 212 15.09 7.01 -0.93
CA GLY A 212 14.36 6.11 -1.83
C GLY A 212 14.82 4.65 -1.73
N VAL A 213 15.30 4.22 -0.55
CA VAL A 213 15.59 2.81 -0.28
C VAL A 213 14.28 2.03 -0.33
N SER A 214 14.23 0.93 -1.10
CA SER A 214 13.00 0.15 -1.28
C SER A 214 12.58 -0.59 0.00
N GLY A 215 13.55 -1.10 0.76
CA GLY A 215 13.27 -1.65 2.07
C GLY A 215 14.48 -2.04 2.91
N ILE A 216 14.22 -2.38 4.16
CA ILE A 216 15.19 -2.77 5.18
C ILE A 216 14.74 -4.06 5.84
N VAL A 217 15.67 -5.00 6.03
CA VAL A 217 15.47 -6.24 6.78
C VAL A 217 16.44 -6.27 7.96
N VAL A 218 15.93 -6.38 9.19
CA VAL A 218 16.73 -6.44 10.43
C VAL A 218 16.13 -7.44 11.43
N GLY A 219 16.84 -7.71 12.52
CA GLY A 219 16.36 -8.54 13.62
C GLY A 219 15.19 -7.90 14.39
N GLY A 220 15.29 -6.62 14.73
CA GLY A 220 14.23 -5.92 15.47
C GLY A 220 14.23 -4.40 15.39
N ILE A 221 13.24 -3.80 16.06
CA ILE A 221 13.01 -2.37 16.20
C ILE A 221 12.25 -2.11 17.52
N ASP A 222 12.48 -0.98 18.18
CA ASP A 222 11.72 -0.60 19.36
C ASP A 222 10.36 0.01 19.01
N ASP A 223 9.36 -0.21 19.87
CA ASP A 223 8.01 0.35 19.69
C ASP A 223 8.04 1.89 19.63
N GLN A 224 8.93 2.53 20.40
CA GLN A 224 9.09 3.98 20.37
C GLN A 224 9.65 4.46 19.02
N ASP A 225 10.62 3.77 18.43
CA ASP A 225 11.16 4.12 17.13
C ASP A 225 10.12 3.93 16.02
N LEU A 226 9.34 2.86 16.10
CA LEU A 226 8.25 2.61 15.16
C LEU A 226 7.20 3.73 15.21
N ARG A 227 6.79 4.15 16.41
CA ARG A 227 5.89 5.31 16.60
C ARG A 227 6.49 6.61 16.09
N ASN A 228 7.76 6.87 16.41
CA ASN A 228 8.47 8.07 15.97
C ASN A 228 8.66 8.14 14.45
N PHE A 229 8.69 6.99 13.79
CA PHE A 229 8.79 6.89 12.34
C PHE A 229 7.43 7.08 11.66
N LEU A 230 6.39 6.39 12.16
CA LEU A 230 5.04 6.44 11.59
C LEU A 230 4.25 7.71 11.94
N GLY A 231 4.52 8.29 13.11
CA GLY A 231 3.76 9.40 13.68
C GLY A 231 2.48 8.97 14.40
N TYR A 232 2.21 7.66 14.55
CA TYR A 232 1.02 7.14 15.23
C TYR A 232 1.16 5.69 15.72
N ASP A 233 0.15 5.29 16.51
CA ASP A 233 -0.21 3.97 17.02
C ASP A 233 -0.54 2.86 16.01
N ILE A 234 0.31 1.86 15.73
CA ILE A 234 -0.11 0.71 14.89
C ILE A 234 -1.25 -0.12 15.56
N GLY A 235 -1.36 -0.09 16.88
CA GLY A 235 -2.44 -0.73 17.62
C GLY A 235 -2.51 -2.25 17.39
N VAL A 236 -3.43 -2.71 16.52
CA VAL A 236 -3.77 -4.14 16.32
C VAL A 236 -2.87 -4.90 15.33
N ALA A 237 -1.75 -4.30 14.91
CA ALA A 237 -0.78 -4.91 13.98
C ALA A 237 -1.43 -5.42 12.68
N ILE A 238 -2.20 -4.53 12.05
CA ILE A 238 -2.62 -4.64 10.64
C ILE A 238 -1.86 -3.57 9.90
N THR A 239 -0.90 -3.99 9.08
CA THR A 239 0.04 -3.10 8.39
C THR A 239 0.11 -3.42 6.89
N GLY A 240 0.88 -2.64 6.14
CA GLY A 240 1.09 -2.81 4.70
C GLY A 240 0.41 -1.75 3.84
N SER A 241 -0.42 -0.91 4.43
CA SER A 241 -1.08 0.21 3.76
C SER A 241 -0.42 1.56 4.07
N GLU A 242 0.62 1.58 4.89
CA GLU A 242 1.35 2.78 5.24
C GLU A 242 2.19 3.28 4.05
N ASP A 243 2.02 4.54 3.69
CA ASP A 243 2.87 5.22 2.71
C ASP A 243 4.02 5.93 3.43
N ILE A 244 5.09 5.17 3.66
CA ILE A 244 6.22 5.52 4.54
C ILE A 244 7.56 5.58 3.79
N GLY A 245 7.54 5.44 2.46
CA GLY A 245 8.71 5.56 1.57
C GLY A 245 9.75 4.43 1.66
N VAL A 246 9.64 3.51 2.61
CA VAL A 246 10.53 2.34 2.77
C VAL A 246 9.75 1.19 3.42
N THR A 247 9.91 -0.04 2.92
CA THR A 247 9.31 -1.22 3.55
C THR A 247 10.24 -1.78 4.62
N LEU A 248 9.73 -2.07 5.82
CA LEU A 248 10.49 -2.69 6.90
C LEU A 248 10.00 -4.12 7.14
N VAL A 249 10.93 -5.06 7.23
CA VAL A 249 10.68 -6.43 7.70
C VAL A 249 11.60 -6.70 8.89
N ILE A 250 11.02 -7.06 10.04
CA ILE A 250 11.78 -7.54 11.19
C ILE A 250 11.63 -9.05 11.33
N THR A 251 12.73 -9.72 11.63
CA THR A 251 12.81 -11.19 11.61
C THR A 251 12.56 -11.83 12.98
N GLU A 252 12.96 -11.17 14.07
CA GLU A 252 12.95 -11.75 15.41
C GLU A 252 11.91 -11.10 16.35
N GLY A 253 11.79 -9.77 16.37
CA GLY A 253 10.79 -9.09 17.20
C GLY A 253 11.11 -7.65 17.59
N PHE A 254 10.40 -7.15 18.59
CA PHE A 254 10.56 -5.79 19.09
C PHE A 254 11.74 -5.67 20.07
N GLY A 255 12.53 -4.62 19.93
CA GLY A 255 13.80 -4.40 20.63
C GLY A 255 15.02 -4.74 19.80
N LYS A 256 16.21 -4.52 20.36
CA LYS A 256 17.47 -4.96 19.76
C LYS A 256 17.57 -6.48 19.84
N MET A 257 17.36 -7.15 18.71
CA MET A 257 17.40 -8.61 18.60
C MET A 257 18.33 -9.02 17.48
N ASN A 258 19.32 -9.86 17.76
CA ASN A 258 20.21 -10.35 16.71
C ASN A 258 19.42 -11.19 15.71
N MET A 259 19.53 -10.89 14.42
CA MET A 259 18.96 -11.75 13.40
C MET A 259 19.55 -13.16 13.55
N ALA A 260 18.73 -14.20 13.43
CA ALA A 260 19.23 -15.57 13.49
C ALA A 260 20.34 -15.77 12.42
N GLU A 261 21.48 -16.34 12.81
CA GLU A 261 22.66 -16.51 11.97
C GLU A 261 22.31 -17.17 10.62
N ARG A 262 21.51 -18.23 10.66
CA ARG A 262 21.01 -18.92 9.46
C ARG A 262 20.23 -17.99 8.52
N THR A 263 19.39 -17.10 9.05
CA THR A 263 18.60 -16.15 8.25
C THR A 263 19.51 -15.07 7.66
N PHE A 264 20.42 -14.54 8.48
CA PHE A 264 21.39 -13.52 8.06
C PHE A 264 22.28 -14.03 6.93
N ASP A 265 22.88 -15.22 7.10
CA ASP A 265 23.75 -15.85 6.10
C ASP A 265 23.00 -16.11 4.79
N LEU A 266 21.77 -16.62 4.91
CA LEU A 266 20.93 -16.91 3.75
C LEU A 266 20.63 -15.65 2.93
N LEU A 267 20.24 -14.56 3.58
CA LEU A 267 19.94 -13.28 2.92
C LEU A 267 21.21 -12.62 2.37
N CYS A 268 22.30 -12.65 3.13
CA CYS A 268 23.60 -12.10 2.71
C CYS A 268 24.15 -12.83 1.47
N ALA A 269 23.95 -14.15 1.36
CA ALA A 269 24.34 -14.93 0.19
C ALA A 269 23.60 -14.51 -1.10
N GLN A 270 22.48 -13.77 -0.98
CA GLN A 270 21.73 -13.24 -2.13
C GLN A 270 22.11 -11.80 -2.50
N ASN A 271 23.19 -11.25 -1.93
CA ASN A 271 23.63 -9.89 -2.25
C ASN A 271 23.83 -9.69 -3.77
N GLY A 272 23.26 -8.61 -4.31
CA GLY A 272 23.26 -8.29 -5.74
C GLY A 272 22.12 -8.91 -6.54
N LYS A 273 21.30 -9.79 -5.96
CA LYS A 273 20.12 -10.35 -6.62
C LYS A 273 18.90 -9.46 -6.47
N LYS A 274 17.95 -9.58 -7.40
CA LYS A 274 16.64 -8.96 -7.29
C LYS A 274 15.80 -9.68 -6.25
N ALA A 275 14.99 -8.94 -5.53
CA ALA A 275 14.06 -9.48 -4.56
C ALA A 275 12.79 -8.63 -4.50
N SER A 276 11.74 -9.28 -4.01
CA SER A 276 10.48 -8.66 -3.66
C SER A 276 10.26 -8.84 -2.17
N ILE A 277 9.83 -7.79 -1.50
CA ILE A 277 9.54 -7.79 -0.07
C ILE A 277 8.13 -7.26 0.16
N ASN A 278 7.49 -7.70 1.23
CA ASN A 278 6.22 -7.17 1.68
C ASN A 278 6.28 -7.01 3.20
N GLY A 279 6.07 -5.79 3.69
CA GLY A 279 6.02 -5.50 5.12
C GLY A 279 4.65 -5.77 5.75
N ALA A 280 3.62 -6.03 4.94
CA ALA A 280 2.26 -6.23 5.42
C ALA A 280 2.18 -7.37 6.45
N THR A 281 1.70 -7.03 7.63
CA THR A 281 1.52 -7.95 8.74
C THR A 281 0.07 -7.91 9.20
N GLN A 282 -0.50 -9.10 9.43
CA GLN A 282 -1.83 -9.26 10.02
C GLN A 282 -1.81 -10.46 10.95
N ILE A 283 -2.04 -10.20 12.24
CA ILE A 283 -1.92 -11.23 13.29
C ILE A 283 -3.24 -11.92 13.65
N ARG A 284 -4.39 -11.42 13.17
CA ARG A 284 -5.74 -11.96 13.43
C ARG A 284 -6.49 -12.19 12.13
N ALA A 285 -7.33 -13.22 12.08
CA ALA A 285 -8.22 -13.59 10.96
C ALA A 285 -7.56 -13.49 9.57
N GLY A 286 -7.00 -14.58 9.04
CA GLY A 286 -6.23 -14.55 7.80
C GLY A 286 -4.82 -14.01 8.03
N VAL A 287 -4.03 -14.77 8.79
CA VAL A 287 -2.68 -14.37 9.21
C VAL A 287 -1.82 -14.07 7.97
N LEU A 288 -1.31 -12.85 7.89
CA LEU A 288 -0.33 -12.42 6.91
C LEU A 288 0.98 -12.12 7.62
N ARG A 289 2.06 -12.72 7.11
CA ARG A 289 3.41 -12.45 7.60
C ARG A 289 4.16 -11.66 6.54
N PRO A 290 5.01 -10.72 6.96
CA PRO A 290 5.91 -10.06 6.05
C PRO A 290 6.89 -11.08 5.48
N GLU A 291 7.39 -10.80 4.29
CA GLU A 291 8.15 -11.78 3.54
C GLU A 291 9.20 -11.14 2.65
N ILE A 292 10.21 -11.95 2.33
CA ILE A 292 11.24 -11.68 1.34
C ILE A 292 11.26 -12.87 0.36
N VAL A 293 11.09 -12.58 -0.92
CA VAL A 293 11.11 -13.54 -2.02
C VAL A 293 12.25 -13.18 -2.97
N ILE A 294 13.14 -14.13 -3.21
CA ILE A 294 14.34 -13.96 -4.04
C ILE A 294 14.34 -15.08 -5.09
N PRO A 295 13.77 -14.82 -6.28
CA PRO A 295 13.75 -15.77 -7.40
C PRO A 295 15.14 -16.20 -7.89
#